data_AF-A0A0B4S0I7-F1
#
_entry.id   AF-A0A0B4S0I7-F1
#
_cell.length_a   1.000
_cell.length_b   1.000
_cell.length_c   1.000
_cell.angle_alpha   90.00
_cell.angle_beta   90.00
_cell.angle_gamma   90.00
#
_symmetry.space_group_name_H-M   'P 1'
#
loop_
_entity.id
_entity.type
_entity.pdbx_description
1 polymer ?
#
loop_
_entity_poly.entity_id
_entity_poly.type
_entity_poly.pdbx_seq_one_letter_code
_entity_poly.pdbx_strand_id
1 'polypeptide(L)'
;MTKEERAEKWFKNIPNSENINMEKKVEICNVAARWTALIFIALVIVEFVLLSMVNNGSILNYFADSLNGMKKDLHGRSQYKTLAIAGVAFCIPLIVLPLAIAITFRNKYIKSKAENYLYRK
;
A
#
# COMPACT_ATOMS: atom_id res chain seq x y z
N MET A 1 -5.73 16.84 0.49
CA MET A 1 -6.65 16.39 1.55
C MET A 1 -6.11 16.89 2.86
N THR A 2 -6.88 17.72 3.57
CA THR A 2 -6.53 18.21 4.90
C THR A 2 -6.65 17.09 5.94
N LYS A 3 -6.20 17.34 7.18
CA LYS A 3 -6.28 16.32 8.24
C LYS A 3 -7.73 16.06 8.65
N GLU A 4 -8.56 17.10 8.65
CA GLU A 4 -9.98 17.07 8.98
C GLU A 4 -10.76 16.31 7.90
N GLU A 5 -10.58 16.67 6.62
CA GLU A 5 -11.23 15.98 5.48
C GLU A 5 -10.91 14.48 5.48
N ARG A 6 -9.65 14.13 5.77
CA ARG A 6 -9.22 12.73 5.88
C ARG A 6 -9.95 12.03 7.02
N ALA A 7 -10.08 12.69 8.16
CA ALA A 7 -10.76 12.13 9.32
C ALA A 7 -12.24 11.88 9.04
N GLU A 8 -12.95 12.84 8.44
CA GLU A 8 -14.34 12.66 8.03
C GLU A 8 -14.49 11.49 7.05
N LYS A 9 -13.64 11.42 6.02
CA LYS A 9 -13.68 10.35 5.03
C LYS A 9 -13.47 8.98 5.65
N TRP A 10 -12.53 8.84 6.59
CA TRP A 10 -12.19 7.54 7.18
C TRP A 10 -13.20 7.10 8.24
N PHE A 11 -13.91 8.05 8.88
CA PHE A 11 -14.94 7.77 9.88
C PHE A 11 -16.36 7.66 9.30
N LYS A 12 -16.58 8.02 8.03
CA LYS A 12 -17.91 8.06 7.39
C LYS A 12 -18.77 6.79 7.59
N ASN A 13 -18.15 5.62 7.63
CA ASN A 13 -18.84 4.33 7.75
C ASN A 13 -18.79 3.73 9.16
N ILE A 14 -18.39 4.52 10.17
CA ILE A 14 -18.30 4.08 11.56
C ILE A 14 -19.54 4.57 12.32
N PRO A 15 -20.34 3.66 12.92
CA PRO A 15 -21.54 4.03 13.66
C PRO A 15 -21.17 4.90 14.87
N ASN A 16 -22.05 5.84 15.23
CA ASN A 16 -21.88 6.75 16.37
C ASN A 16 -20.61 7.61 16.33
N SER A 17 -19.98 7.75 15.16
CA SER A 17 -18.76 8.54 15.02
C SER A 17 -18.98 10.04 15.23
N GLU A 18 -20.21 10.55 15.14
CA GLU A 18 -20.57 11.92 15.52
C GLU A 18 -20.29 12.24 16.99
N ASN A 19 -20.31 11.24 17.87
CA ASN A 19 -20.04 11.40 19.31
C ASN A 19 -18.53 11.54 19.63
N ILE A 20 -17.67 11.41 18.61
CA ILE A 20 -16.22 11.57 18.71
C ILE A 20 -15.86 12.95 18.17
N ASN A 21 -15.16 13.75 18.99
CA ASN A 21 -14.71 15.08 18.56
C ASN A 21 -13.73 14.99 17.38
N MET A 22 -13.64 16.07 16.59
CA MET A 22 -12.78 16.09 15.41
C MET A 22 -11.30 15.93 15.75
N GLU A 23 -10.85 16.50 16.87
CA GLU A 23 -9.47 16.37 17.35
C GLU A 23 -9.07 14.91 17.55
N LYS A 24 -9.92 14.11 18.22
CA LYS A 24 -9.65 12.69 18.45
C LYS A 24 -9.73 11.87 17.17
N LYS A 25 -10.64 12.19 16.25
CA LYS A 25 -10.68 11.55 14.93
C LYS A 25 -9.37 11.80 14.16
N VAL A 26 -8.85 13.03 14.20
CA VAL A 26 -7.57 13.39 13.56
C VAL A 26 -6.40 12.65 14.21
N GLU A 27 -6.36 12.55 15.54
CA GLU A 27 -5.33 11.80 16.28
C GLU A 27 -5.33 10.31 15.87
N ILE A 28 -6.49 9.67 15.90
CA ILE A 28 -6.66 8.26 15.50
C ILE A 28 -6.22 8.08 14.05
N CYS A 29 -6.63 8.96 13.13
CA CYS A 29 -6.24 8.90 11.73
C CYS A 29 -4.72 9.08 11.54
N ASN A 30 -4.08 9.95 12.33
CA ASN A 30 -2.65 10.18 12.23
C ASN A 30 -1.85 8.93 12.64
N VAL A 31 -2.25 8.31 13.75
CA VAL A 31 -1.65 7.06 14.23
C VAL A 31 -1.92 5.93 13.23
N ALA A 32 -3.16 5.80 12.76
CA ALA A 32 -3.54 4.80 11.77
C ALA A 32 -2.73 4.94 10.47
N ALA A 33 -2.55 6.17 9.98
CA ALA A 33 -1.76 6.44 8.77
C ALA A 33 -0.30 6.02 8.92
N ARG A 34 0.34 6.33 10.06
CA ARG A 34 1.71 5.92 10.35
C ARG A 34 1.87 4.41 10.34
N TRP A 35 1.02 3.69 11.09
CA TRP A 35 1.05 2.23 11.11
C TRP A 35 0.74 1.60 9.75
N THR A 36 -0.22 2.16 9.02
CA THR A 36 -0.56 1.69 7.67
C THR A 36 0.64 1.81 6.72
N ALA A 37 1.37 2.93 6.77
CA ALA A 37 2.56 3.13 5.96
C ALA A 37 3.69 2.15 6.34
N LEU A 38 3.93 1.94 7.63
CA LEU A 38 4.93 0.99 8.11
C LEU A 38 4.61 -0.45 7.68
N ILE A 39 3.36 -0.88 7.84
CA ILE A 39 2.89 -2.20 7.41
C ILE A 39 3.05 -2.37 5.89
N PHE A 40 2.65 -1.36 5.12
CA PHE A 40 2.80 -1.40 3.67
C PHE A 40 4.27 -1.57 3.25
N ILE A 41 5.18 -0.76 3.81
CA ILE A 41 6.62 -0.85 3.49
C ILE A 41 7.19 -2.21 3.91
N ALA A 42 6.85 -2.68 5.12
CA ALA A 42 7.32 -3.97 5.62
C ALA A 42 6.85 -5.13 4.72
N LEU A 43 5.59 -5.11 4.28
CA LEU A 43 5.04 -6.13 3.38
C LEU A 43 5.73 -6.12 2.02
N VAL A 44 5.97 -4.94 1.42
CA VAL A 44 6.71 -4.83 0.15
C VAL A 44 8.12 -5.41 0.28
N ILE A 45 8.82 -5.13 1.38
CA ILE A 45 10.16 -5.69 1.64
C ILE A 45 10.09 -7.22 1.77
N VAL A 46 9.14 -7.73 2.55
CA VAL A 46 8.96 -9.18 2.73
C VAL A 46 8.65 -9.86 1.40
N GLU A 47 7.74 -9.31 0.60
CA GLU A 47 7.42 -9.84 -0.73
C GLU A 47 8.64 -9.85 -1.65
N PHE A 48 9.44 -8.78 -1.64
CA PHE A 48 10.66 -8.70 -2.45
C PHE A 48 11.72 -9.71 -2.01
N VAL A 49 11.93 -9.88 -0.71
CA VAL A 49 12.84 -10.89 -0.16
C VAL A 49 12.36 -12.30 -0.54
N LEU A 50 11.08 -12.59 -0.36
CA LEU A 50 10.50 -13.89 -0.73
C LEU A 50 10.70 -14.17 -2.22
N LEU A 51 10.39 -13.20 -3.08
CA LEU A 51 10.57 -13.33 -4.52
C LEU A 51 12.04 -13.49 -4.93
N SER A 52 12.98 -12.92 -4.18
CA SER A 52 14.43 -13.12 -4.40
C SER A 52 14.91 -14.51 -3.99
N MET A 53 14.27 -15.12 -3.02
CA MET A 53 14.60 -16.47 -2.54
C MET A 53 13.92 -17.57 -3.37
N VAL A 54 12.73 -17.31 -3.91
CA VAL A 54 11.98 -18.27 -4.73
C VAL A 54 12.81 -18.70 -5.94
N ASN A 55 13.03 -20.01 -6.06
CA ASN A 55 13.77 -20.65 -7.15
C ASN A 55 15.14 -20.01 -7.41
N ASN A 56 15.88 -19.67 -6.34
CA ASN A 56 17.16 -18.94 -6.39
C ASN A 56 17.10 -17.63 -7.20
N GLY A 57 15.98 -16.92 -7.11
CA GLY A 57 15.76 -15.67 -7.82
C GLY A 57 15.57 -15.84 -9.33
N SER A 58 15.25 -17.04 -9.82
CA SER A 58 15.08 -17.30 -11.27
C SER A 58 14.06 -16.36 -11.92
N ILE A 59 13.01 -15.97 -11.19
CA ILE A 59 11.98 -15.05 -11.67
C ILE A 59 12.58 -13.66 -11.91
N LEU A 60 13.38 -13.17 -10.94
CA LEU A 60 14.09 -11.90 -11.09
C LEU A 60 15.14 -11.95 -12.20
N ASN A 61 15.87 -13.05 -12.30
CA ASN A 61 16.88 -13.23 -13.35
C ASN A 61 16.23 -13.28 -14.74
N TYR A 62 15.17 -14.07 -14.92
CA TYR A 62 14.41 -14.13 -16.17
C TYR A 62 13.86 -12.75 -16.56
N PHE A 63 13.34 -12.03 -15.58
CA PHE A 63 12.84 -10.67 -15.80
C PHE A 63 13.97 -9.72 -16.19
N ALA A 64 15.11 -9.75 -15.49
CA ALA A 64 16.28 -8.94 -15.80
C ALA A 64 16.83 -9.25 -17.19
N ASP A 65 16.92 -10.52 -17.58
CA ASP A 65 17.35 -10.94 -18.90
C ASP A 65 16.38 -10.48 -19.99
N SER A 66 15.08 -10.56 -19.74
CA SER A 66 14.05 -10.03 -20.64
C SER A 66 14.20 -8.52 -20.84
N LEU A 67 14.37 -7.75 -19.76
CA LEU A 67 14.59 -6.31 -19.83
C LEU A 67 15.91 -5.97 -20.53
N ASN A 68 16.97 -6.73 -20.26
CA ASN A 68 18.28 -6.54 -20.88
C ASN A 68 18.26 -6.87 -22.37
N GLY A 69 17.55 -7.91 -22.78
CA GLY A 69 17.31 -8.23 -24.19
C GLY A 69 16.58 -7.09 -24.90
N MET A 70 15.46 -6.63 -24.33
CA MET A 70 14.71 -5.48 -24.86
C MET A 70 15.57 -4.21 -24.93
N LYS A 71 16.44 -3.97 -23.94
CA LYS A 71 17.38 -2.83 -23.92
C LYS A 71 18.45 -2.91 -25.00
N LYS A 72 18.91 -4.10 -25.40
CA LYS A 72 19.88 -4.24 -26.50
C LYS A 72 19.29 -3.86 -27.85
N ASP A 73 17.99 -4.10 -28.04
CA ASP A 73 17.26 -3.78 -29.28
C ASP A 73 16.62 -2.38 -29.29
N LEU A 74 16.91 -1.53 -28.30
CA LEU A 74 16.30 -0.21 -28.10
C LEU A 74 16.82 0.81 -29.14
N HIS A 75 16.19 0.86 -30.32
CA HIS A 75 16.47 1.83 -31.38
C HIS A 75 15.36 2.90 -31.55
N GLY A 76 14.31 2.89 -30.73
CA GLY A 76 13.23 3.88 -30.85
C GLY A 76 12.36 4.12 -29.61
N ARG A 77 11.70 5.28 -29.56
CA ARG A 77 10.81 5.75 -28.47
C ARG A 77 9.68 4.76 -28.13
N SER A 78 9.22 3.97 -29.11
CA SER A 78 8.20 2.94 -28.92
C SER A 78 8.68 1.80 -28.00
N GLN A 79 9.94 1.37 -28.12
CA GLN A 79 10.47 0.26 -27.34
C GLN A 79 10.73 0.64 -25.88
N TYR A 80 11.14 1.89 -25.62
CA TYR A 80 11.22 2.43 -24.25
C TYR A 80 9.85 2.40 -23.55
N LYS A 81 8.77 2.70 -24.29
CA LYS A 81 7.41 2.62 -23.75
C LYS A 81 7.04 1.18 -23.38
N THR A 82 7.38 0.21 -24.23
CA THR A 82 7.15 -1.22 -23.94
C THR A 82 7.94 -1.69 -22.73
N LEU A 83 9.21 -1.30 -22.61
CA LEU A 83 10.06 -1.62 -21.46
C LEU A 83 9.47 -1.06 -20.14
N ALA A 84 9.01 0.19 -20.16
CA ALA A 84 8.36 0.81 -19.00
C ALA A 84 7.06 0.10 -18.61
N ILE A 85 6.24 -0.31 -19.59
CA ILE A 85 5.00 -1.05 -19.34
C ILE A 85 5.31 -2.42 -18.71
N ALA A 86 6.30 -3.15 -19.23
CA ALA A 86 6.71 -4.44 -18.66
C ALA A 86 7.21 -4.29 -17.22
N GLY A 87 8.00 -3.25 -16.95
CA GLY A 87 8.43 -2.84 -15.61
C GLY A 87 7.27 -2.64 -14.64
N VAL A 88 6.32 -1.80 -15.03
CA VAL A 88 5.14 -1.51 -14.21
C VAL A 88 4.28 -2.75 -14.00
N ALA A 89 4.02 -3.53 -15.06
CA ALA A 89 3.20 -4.73 -14.99
C ALA A 89 3.75 -5.76 -13.99
N PHE A 90 5.08 -5.93 -13.94
CA PHE A 90 5.73 -6.80 -12.96
C PHE A 90 5.59 -6.30 -11.52
N CYS A 91 5.65 -4.98 -11.30
CA CYS A 91 5.52 -4.39 -9.98
C CYS A 91 4.07 -4.36 -9.46
N ILE A 92 3.04 -4.37 -10.33
CA ILE A 92 1.63 -4.24 -9.92
C ILE A 92 1.24 -5.28 -8.84
N PRO A 93 1.48 -6.58 -9.00
CA PRO A 93 1.15 -7.57 -7.98
C PRO A 93 1.82 -7.29 -6.62
N LEU A 94 3.08 -6.85 -6.65
CA LEU A 94 3.89 -6.52 -5.46
C LEU A 94 3.45 -5.23 -4.75
N ILE A 95 2.58 -4.43 -5.37
CA ILE A 95 2.05 -3.20 -4.77
C ILE A 95 0.59 -3.38 -4.37
N VAL A 96 -0.22 -4.03 -5.21
CA VAL A 96 -1.65 -4.22 -4.98
C VAL A 96 -1.90 -5.07 -3.74
N LEU A 97 -1.15 -6.16 -3.55
CA LEU A 97 -1.34 -7.05 -2.42
C LEU A 97 -1.01 -6.36 -1.07
N PRO A 98 0.17 -5.73 -0.89
CA PRO A 98 0.47 -4.97 0.34
C PRO A 98 -0.51 -3.84 0.59
N LEU A 99 -0.93 -3.14 -0.48
CA LEU A 99 -1.86 -2.02 -0.37
C LEU A 99 -3.23 -2.48 0.12
N ALA A 100 -3.75 -3.59 -0.40
CA ALA A 100 -5.02 -4.16 0.03
C ALA A 100 -4.98 -4.52 1.53
N ILE A 101 -3.93 -5.23 1.96
CA ILE A 101 -3.74 -5.62 3.36
C ILE A 101 -3.63 -4.40 4.27
N ALA A 102 -2.82 -3.40 3.87
CA ALA A 102 -2.64 -2.16 4.63
C ALA A 102 -3.96 -1.37 4.78
N ILE A 103 -4.77 -1.29 3.71
CA ILE A 103 -6.08 -0.63 3.77
C ILE A 103 -7.04 -1.39 4.68
N THR A 104 -7.07 -2.72 4.62
CA THR A 104 -7.90 -3.54 5.52
C THR A 104 -7.48 -3.35 6.98
N PHE A 105 -6.17 -3.34 7.26
CA PHE A 105 -5.64 -3.04 8.59
C PHE A 105 -6.10 -1.67 9.07
N ARG A 106 -5.94 -0.62 8.25
CA ARG A 106 -6.35 0.75 8.58
C ARG A 106 -7.82 0.79 8.99
N ASN A 107 -8.70 0.21 8.19
CA ASN A 107 -10.14 0.25 8.43
C ASN A 107 -10.50 -0.48 9.73
N LYS A 108 -9.88 -1.65 10.00
CA LYS A 108 -10.07 -2.39 11.26
C LYS A 108 -9.55 -1.61 12.47
N TYR A 109 -8.37 -1.00 12.35
CA TYR A 109 -7.74 -0.24 13.42
C TYR A 109 -8.58 0.97 13.83
N ILE A 110 -9.03 1.77 12.86
CA ILE A 110 -9.86 2.96 13.12
C ILE A 110 -11.19 2.56 13.75
N LYS A 111 -11.86 1.54 13.19
CA LYS A 111 -13.12 1.01 13.75
C LYS A 111 -12.95 0.59 15.21
N SER A 112 -11.93 -0.22 15.50
CA SER A 112 -11.65 -0.67 16.87
C SER A 112 -11.34 0.48 17.84
N LYS A 113 -10.58 1.50 17.41
CA LYS A 113 -10.28 2.66 18.26
C LYS A 113 -11.51 3.54 18.49
N ALA A 114 -12.36 3.70 17.49
CA ALA A 114 -13.62 4.43 17.61
C ALA A 114 -14.58 3.75 18.60
N GLU A 115 -14.80 2.44 18.44
CA GLU A 115 -15.66 1.64 19.34
C GLU A 115 -15.15 1.66 20.78
N ASN A 116 -13.84 1.48 20.98
CA ASN A 116 -13.22 1.54 22.31
C ASN A 116 -13.37 2.92 22.97
N TYR A 117 -13.31 4.00 22.20
CA TYR A 117 -13.50 5.36 22.73
C TYR A 117 -14.96 5.60 23.14
N LEU A 118 -15.91 5.11 22.33
CA LEU A 118 -17.34 5.23 22.59
C LEU A 118 -17.80 4.40 23.80
N TYR A 119 -17.20 3.23 24.04
CA TYR A 119 -17.55 2.37 25.19
C TYR A 119 -16.96 2.84 26.52
N ARG A 120 -15.86 3.61 26.49
CA ARG A 120 -15.19 4.13 27.70
C ARG A 120 -15.69 5.51 28.14
N LYS A 121 -16.54 6.15 27.34
CA LYS A 121 -17.14 7.45 27.64
C LYS A 121 -18.52 7.23 28.25
#